data_AF-A0A7X9G5M4-F1
#
_entry.id   AF-A0A7X9G5M4-F1
#
_cell.length_a   1.000
_cell.length_b   1.000
_cell.length_c   1.000
_cell.angle_alpha   90.00
_cell.angle_beta   90.00
_cell.angle_gamma   90.00
#
_symmetry.space_group_name_H-M   'P 1'
#
loop_
_entity.id
_entity.type
_entity.pdbx_description
1 polymer ?
#
loop_
_entity_poly.entity_id
_entity_poly.type
_entity_poly.pdbx_seq_one_letter_code
_entity_poly.pdbx_strand_id
1 'polypeptide(L)'
;MIKIEFPFHGAVLHHRYGLQTDEGLHIEVQGQAPLEAQVNVNGVEARRKGERFFAPLTLTSFRNEIQASYSSVQGSGEHRIEVVWHKQSCKRYRVSIDDNIFFLRDLYQKKPKDIFDNHYLAILKRLHQSYGSKFSCNLFYSTPEHDFDLSQMPDCWKSQFEDNSNWLKFTFHAKNEFPDRPYQFADAKEILTDLNLIKEQILRFAGENSYCIPTVVHWGQVPASLYKTLYEQGLRVLSGYFVKSELGYDVHYSMDAVRSNYLSSHDALMDMDSGMCFSRVDMVINSTPLEDIVPILTERMMDRDNAEFMDLLTHEQYFWPFYFNYVPDHEQRMAAAFQFLDEHGYEPIWMHEGLMGV
;
A
#
# COMPACT_ATOMS: atom_id res chain seq x y z
N MET A 1 -10.81 -18.74 28.30
CA MET A 1 -9.94 -17.59 27.96
C MET A 1 -10.80 -16.53 27.29
N ILE A 2 -10.57 -15.24 27.55
CA ILE A 2 -11.24 -14.16 26.82
C ILE A 2 -10.43 -13.77 25.59
N LYS A 3 -11.08 -13.47 24.48
CA LYS A 3 -10.46 -13.01 23.23
C LYS A 3 -11.37 -12.00 22.55
N ILE A 4 -10.78 -10.88 22.13
CA ILE A 4 -11.43 -9.92 21.23
C ILE A 4 -11.21 -10.45 19.81
N GLU A 5 -12.30 -10.56 19.04
CA GLU A 5 -12.30 -11.02 17.64
C GLU A 5 -12.51 -9.86 16.67
N PHE A 6 -13.28 -8.86 17.08
CA PHE A 6 -13.44 -7.61 16.34
C PHE A 6 -13.41 -6.41 17.31
N PRO A 7 -12.64 -5.35 17.00
CA PRO A 7 -11.72 -5.26 15.87
C PRO A 7 -10.45 -6.12 16.07
N PHE A 8 -9.67 -6.31 15.00
CA PHE A 8 -8.39 -7.02 15.06
C PHE A 8 -7.28 -6.09 15.60
N HIS A 9 -6.27 -6.64 16.27
CA HIS A 9 -5.15 -5.83 16.76
C HIS A 9 -4.39 -5.19 15.59
N GLY A 10 -4.25 -3.86 15.60
CA GLY A 10 -3.66 -3.08 14.51
C GLY A 10 -4.66 -2.67 13.42
N ALA A 11 -5.95 -3.05 13.53
CA ALA A 11 -6.94 -2.73 12.51
C ALA A 11 -7.06 -1.21 12.29
N VAL A 12 -7.14 -0.81 11.02
CA VAL A 12 -7.39 0.57 10.60
C VAL A 12 -8.87 0.73 10.30
N LEU A 13 -9.61 1.36 11.22
CA LEU A 13 -11.05 1.50 11.15
C LEU A 13 -11.46 2.89 10.63
N HIS A 14 -12.51 2.93 9.84
CA HIS A 14 -13.13 4.15 9.29
C HIS A 14 -14.65 4.11 9.42
N HIS A 15 -15.32 5.12 8.87
CA HIS A 15 -16.78 5.34 8.98
C HIS A 15 -17.65 4.16 8.53
N ARG A 16 -17.13 3.18 7.78
CA ARG A 16 -17.91 1.99 7.37
C ARG A 16 -17.96 0.90 8.44
N TYR A 17 -17.08 0.92 9.43
CA TYR A 17 -17.04 -0.05 10.52
C TYR A 17 -17.96 0.29 11.69
N GLY A 18 -18.61 1.45 11.66
CA GLY A 18 -19.41 1.95 12.76
C GLY A 18 -20.18 3.22 12.39
N LEU A 19 -20.68 3.93 13.39
CA LEU A 19 -21.32 5.23 13.20
C LEU A 19 -20.32 6.34 13.54
N GLN A 20 -19.88 7.12 12.55
CA GLN A 20 -19.04 8.28 12.78
C GLN A 20 -19.88 9.50 13.18
N THR A 21 -19.51 10.15 14.28
CA THR A 21 -20.15 11.37 14.81
C THR A 21 -19.07 12.39 15.22
N ASP A 22 -19.48 13.58 15.67
CA ASP A 22 -18.55 14.57 16.21
C ASP A 22 -17.79 14.08 17.45
N GLU A 23 -18.37 13.15 18.21
CA GLU A 23 -17.77 12.57 19.41
C GLU A 23 -16.71 11.50 19.10
N GLY A 24 -16.84 10.79 17.97
CA GLY A 24 -16.01 9.64 17.66
C GLY A 24 -16.61 8.66 16.66
N LEU A 25 -15.90 7.55 16.44
CA LEU A 25 -16.42 6.39 15.71
C LEU A 25 -17.01 5.39 16.71
N HIS A 26 -18.32 5.22 16.68
CA HIS A 26 -19.04 4.25 17.52
C HIS A 26 -19.03 2.88 16.85
N ILE A 27 -18.40 1.89 17.50
CA ILE A 27 -18.30 0.51 17.03
C ILE A 27 -18.92 -0.46 18.05
N GLU A 28 -19.23 -1.69 17.62
CA GLU A 28 -19.55 -2.79 18.53
C GLU A 28 -18.38 -3.76 18.58
N VAL A 29 -17.65 -3.77 19.70
CA VAL A 29 -16.56 -4.73 19.97
C VAL A 29 -17.17 -6.11 20.18
N GLN A 30 -16.59 -7.13 19.54
CA GLN A 30 -17.07 -8.50 19.59
C GLN A 30 -15.94 -9.45 19.98
N GLY A 31 -16.29 -10.52 20.69
CA GLY A 31 -15.33 -11.57 21.00
C GLY A 31 -15.95 -12.74 21.72
N GLN A 32 -15.09 -13.58 22.29
CA GLN A 32 -15.46 -14.77 23.03
C GLN A 32 -14.92 -14.75 24.46
N ALA A 33 -15.69 -15.29 25.39
CA ALA A 33 -15.33 -15.48 26.78
C ALA A 33 -16.07 -16.72 27.34
N PRO A 34 -15.57 -17.34 28.44
CA PRO A 34 -16.23 -18.50 29.04
C PRO A 34 -17.72 -18.27 29.29
N LEU A 35 -18.52 -19.34 29.19
CA LEU A 35 -19.95 -19.32 29.45
C LEU A 35 -20.25 -18.72 30.83
N GLU A 36 -21.33 -17.93 30.94
CA GLU A 36 -21.78 -17.27 32.18
C GLU A 36 -20.81 -16.26 32.82
N ALA A 37 -19.63 -16.03 32.24
CA ALA A 37 -18.73 -15.00 32.74
C ALA A 37 -19.30 -13.58 32.54
N GLN A 38 -19.16 -12.73 33.55
CA GLN A 38 -19.40 -11.30 33.38
C GLN A 38 -18.22 -10.71 32.59
N VAL A 39 -18.52 -9.95 31.53
CA VAL A 39 -17.51 -9.35 30.65
C VAL A 39 -17.65 -7.84 30.64
N ASN A 40 -16.52 -7.15 30.77
CA ASN A 40 -16.43 -5.70 30.64
C ASN A 40 -15.41 -5.33 29.56
N VAL A 41 -15.75 -4.35 28.72
CA VAL A 41 -14.86 -3.78 27.70
C VAL A 41 -14.65 -2.31 28.00
N ASN A 42 -13.45 -1.90 28.36
CA ASN A 42 -13.13 -0.52 28.80
C ASN A 42 -14.13 0.04 29.84
N GLY A 43 -14.58 -0.82 30.77
CA GLY A 43 -15.55 -0.45 31.81
C GLY A 43 -17.03 -0.50 31.39
N VAL A 44 -17.33 -0.83 30.14
CA VAL A 44 -18.69 -1.06 29.65
C VAL A 44 -19.05 -2.54 29.78
N GLU A 45 -20.13 -2.85 30.48
CA GLU A 45 -20.63 -4.22 30.60
C GLU A 45 -21.13 -4.74 29.25
N ALA A 46 -20.61 -5.88 28.82
CA ALA A 46 -20.91 -6.45 27.51
C ALA A 46 -22.20 -7.28 27.53
N ARG A 47 -23.01 -7.16 26.46
CA ARG A 47 -24.11 -8.10 26.21
C ARG A 47 -23.54 -9.48 25.88
N ARG A 48 -24.20 -10.54 26.37
CA ARG A 48 -23.77 -11.93 26.20
C ARG A 48 -24.75 -12.71 25.30
N LYS A 49 -24.21 -13.59 24.45
CA LYS A 49 -24.97 -14.63 23.72
C LYS A 49 -24.15 -15.92 23.69
N GLY A 50 -24.37 -16.80 24.68
CA GLY A 50 -23.50 -17.95 24.92
C GLY A 50 -22.09 -17.49 25.28
N GLU A 51 -21.09 -18.01 24.57
CA GLU A 51 -19.68 -17.61 24.75
C GLU A 51 -19.34 -16.27 24.07
N ARG A 52 -20.22 -15.74 23.21
CA ARG A 52 -19.99 -14.44 22.56
C ARG A 52 -20.33 -13.26 23.47
N PHE A 53 -19.53 -12.21 23.37
CA PHE A 53 -19.81 -10.91 23.99
C PHE A 53 -19.82 -9.79 22.94
N PHE A 54 -20.60 -8.75 23.24
CA PHE A 54 -20.77 -7.55 22.41
C PHE A 54 -20.79 -6.32 23.30
N ALA A 55 -19.92 -5.35 23.04
CA ALA A 55 -19.86 -4.12 23.83
C ALA A 55 -19.78 -2.88 22.91
N PRO A 56 -20.65 -1.88 23.08
CA PRO A 56 -20.49 -0.61 22.37
C PRO A 56 -19.26 0.12 22.89
N LEU A 57 -18.47 0.70 21.98
CA LEU A 57 -17.31 1.51 22.30
C LEU A 57 -17.19 2.67 21.32
N THR A 58 -16.77 3.83 21.80
CA THR A 58 -16.47 5.00 20.97
C THR A 58 -14.97 5.18 20.86
N LEU A 59 -14.45 5.16 19.64
CA LEU A 59 -13.06 5.52 19.35
C LEU A 59 -12.96 7.03 19.19
N THR A 60 -12.09 7.67 19.95
CA THR A 60 -12.02 9.14 20.07
C THR A 60 -10.65 9.70 19.65
N SER A 61 -9.65 8.84 19.55
CA SER A 61 -8.26 9.22 19.24
C SER A 61 -7.78 8.50 17.99
N PHE A 62 -6.64 8.92 17.44
CA PHE A 62 -6.02 8.21 16.31
C PHE A 62 -5.69 6.76 16.69
N ARG A 63 -5.15 6.52 17.89
CA ARG A 63 -4.88 5.20 18.48
C ARG A 63 -5.77 4.97 19.69
N ASN A 64 -6.32 3.77 19.83
CA ASN A 64 -7.26 3.43 20.91
C ASN A 64 -6.93 2.04 21.45
N GLU A 65 -6.70 1.93 22.75
CA GLU A 65 -6.59 0.64 23.45
C GLU A 65 -8.00 0.09 23.77
N ILE A 66 -8.21 -1.18 23.49
CA ILE A 66 -9.43 -1.92 23.84
C ILE A 66 -9.03 -3.09 24.73
N GLN A 67 -9.44 -3.03 26.00
CA GLN A 67 -9.26 -4.07 26.99
C GLN A 67 -10.61 -4.73 27.28
N ALA A 68 -10.70 -6.03 27.00
CA ALA A 68 -11.80 -6.86 27.45
C ALA A 68 -11.34 -7.69 28.65
N SER A 69 -12.12 -7.68 29.74
CA SER A 69 -11.89 -8.50 30.91
C SER A 69 -13.11 -9.35 31.23
N TYR A 70 -12.89 -10.52 31.84
CA TYR A 70 -13.99 -11.32 32.38
C TYR A 70 -13.75 -11.70 33.84
N SER A 71 -14.85 -11.92 34.55
CA SER A 71 -14.87 -12.49 35.90
C SER A 71 -15.91 -13.61 35.98
N SER A 72 -15.56 -14.69 36.66
CA SER A 72 -16.42 -15.85 36.91
C SER A 72 -16.02 -16.53 38.21
N VAL A 73 -16.85 -17.46 38.70
CA VAL A 73 -16.50 -18.31 39.85
C VAL A 73 -15.25 -19.18 39.61
N GLN A 74 -14.91 -19.43 38.35
CA GLN A 74 -13.76 -20.26 37.94
C GLN A 74 -12.48 -19.43 37.72
N GLY A 75 -12.55 -18.10 37.81
CA GLY A 75 -11.42 -17.20 37.64
C GLY A 75 -11.73 -16.00 36.76
N SER A 76 -10.68 -15.24 36.45
CA SER A 76 -10.71 -14.02 35.64
C SER A 76 -9.66 -14.07 34.53
N GLY A 77 -9.70 -13.09 33.63
CA GLY A 77 -8.66 -12.88 32.63
C GLY A 77 -8.94 -11.66 31.77
N GLU A 78 -7.94 -11.27 30.97
CA GLU A 78 -8.01 -10.11 30.11
C GLU A 78 -7.41 -10.36 28.73
N HIS A 79 -7.84 -9.56 27.75
CA HIS A 79 -7.26 -9.46 26.42
C HIS A 79 -7.23 -8.00 26.01
N ARG A 80 -6.08 -7.54 25.50
CA ARG A 80 -5.85 -6.16 25.06
C ARG A 80 -5.50 -6.14 23.58
N ILE A 81 -6.07 -5.18 22.87
CA ILE A 81 -5.69 -4.83 21.51
C ILE A 81 -5.58 -3.32 21.39
N GLU A 82 -4.95 -2.85 20.31
CA GLU A 82 -4.92 -1.44 19.94
C GLU A 82 -5.38 -1.32 18.50
N VAL A 83 -6.11 -0.26 18.18
CA VAL A 83 -6.63 -0.01 16.83
C VAL A 83 -6.45 1.44 16.43
N VAL A 84 -6.44 1.67 15.12
CA VAL A 84 -6.35 2.99 14.53
C VAL A 84 -7.72 3.45 14.04
N TRP A 85 -8.10 4.69 14.36
CA TRP A 85 -9.25 5.34 13.73
C TRP A 85 -8.78 6.29 12.64
N HIS A 86 -8.99 5.88 11.39
CA HIS A 86 -8.76 6.71 10.21
C HIS A 86 -9.96 7.64 9.97
N LYS A 87 -10.05 8.70 10.79
CA LYS A 87 -11.17 9.66 10.81
C LYS A 87 -11.47 10.31 9.47
N GLN A 88 -10.43 10.57 8.68
CA GLN A 88 -10.52 11.27 7.39
C GLN A 88 -10.59 10.32 6.20
N SER A 89 -10.76 9.01 6.42
CA SER A 89 -10.87 8.05 5.32
C SER A 89 -12.00 8.45 4.36
N CYS A 90 -11.64 8.46 3.08
CA CYS A 90 -12.51 8.71 1.96
C CYS A 90 -12.12 7.78 0.81
N LYS A 91 -13.00 7.65 -0.19
CA LYS A 91 -12.70 6.97 -1.45
C LYS A 91 -11.49 7.62 -2.14
N ARG A 92 -10.42 6.86 -2.28
CA ARG A 92 -9.19 7.31 -2.94
C ARG A 92 -8.44 6.14 -3.57
N TYR A 93 -7.55 6.45 -4.50
CA TYR A 93 -6.73 5.43 -5.15
C TYR A 93 -5.30 5.91 -5.34
N ARG A 94 -4.38 4.95 -5.42
CA ARG A 94 -2.99 5.21 -5.80
C ARG A 94 -2.60 4.34 -6.98
N VAL A 95 -1.69 4.85 -7.80
CA VAL A 95 -1.09 4.09 -8.90
C VAL A 95 0.40 3.95 -8.66
N SER A 96 0.85 2.71 -8.53
CA SER A 96 2.25 2.32 -8.45
C SER A 96 2.66 1.66 -9.76
N ILE A 97 3.82 2.05 -10.28
CA ILE A 97 4.42 1.36 -11.41
C ILE A 97 5.77 0.83 -10.95
N ASP A 98 5.91 -0.49 -10.93
CA ASP A 98 7.13 -1.17 -10.53
C ASP A 98 8.09 -1.35 -11.72
N ASP A 99 9.31 -1.75 -11.39
CA ASP A 99 10.35 -2.13 -12.34
C ASP A 99 10.78 -1.04 -13.33
N ASN A 100 10.73 0.23 -12.92
CA ASN A 100 11.02 1.33 -13.82
C ASN A 100 12.54 1.51 -14.03
N ILE A 101 13.00 1.37 -15.26
CA ILE A 101 14.36 1.72 -15.70
C ILE A 101 14.47 1.87 -17.22
N PHE A 102 13.57 1.28 -18.00
CA PHE A 102 13.68 1.24 -19.46
C PHE A 102 13.41 2.58 -20.12
N PHE A 103 12.44 3.37 -19.63
CA PHE A 103 12.18 4.69 -20.16
C PHE A 103 13.37 5.63 -19.95
N LEU A 104 14.09 5.49 -18.83
CA LEU A 104 15.31 6.26 -18.56
C LEU A 104 16.43 5.87 -19.52
N ARG A 105 16.63 4.56 -19.76
CA ARG A 105 17.55 4.07 -20.80
C ARG A 105 17.17 4.61 -22.18
N ASP A 106 15.88 4.60 -22.52
CA ASP A 106 15.37 5.09 -23.80
C ASP A 106 15.59 6.60 -23.98
N LEU A 107 15.34 7.40 -22.93
CA LEU A 107 15.65 8.83 -22.92
C LEU A 107 17.15 9.07 -23.10
N TYR A 108 18.01 8.33 -22.37
CA TYR A 108 19.46 8.43 -22.48
C TYR A 108 19.97 8.15 -23.92
N GLN A 109 19.41 7.13 -24.57
CA GLN A 109 19.79 6.73 -25.92
C GLN A 109 19.28 7.70 -27.00
N LYS A 110 17.99 8.09 -26.92
CA LYS A 110 17.34 8.91 -27.97
C LYS A 110 17.55 10.40 -27.80
N LYS A 111 17.79 10.86 -26.57
CA LYS A 111 18.00 12.28 -26.20
C LYS A 111 16.94 13.22 -26.79
N PRO A 112 15.63 12.95 -26.59
CA PRO A 112 14.59 13.83 -27.10
C PRO A 112 14.65 15.21 -26.43
N LYS A 113 14.04 16.21 -27.06
CA LYS A 113 13.92 17.54 -26.44
C LYS A 113 12.85 17.55 -25.35
N ASP A 114 11.71 16.90 -25.61
CA ASP A 114 10.61 16.73 -24.66
C ASP A 114 10.64 15.30 -24.11
N ILE A 115 10.57 15.13 -22.78
CA ILE A 115 10.48 13.80 -22.16
C ILE A 115 9.24 13.03 -22.62
N PHE A 116 8.18 13.72 -23.06
CA PHE A 116 6.96 13.09 -23.56
C PHE A 116 7.03 12.64 -25.02
N ASP A 117 8.17 12.85 -25.71
CA ASP A 117 8.46 12.12 -26.95
C ASP A 117 8.75 10.62 -26.68
N ASN A 118 9.02 10.26 -25.41
CA ASN A 118 9.05 8.87 -24.96
C ASN A 118 7.63 8.31 -24.86
N HIS A 119 7.38 7.15 -25.49
CA HIS A 119 6.02 6.62 -25.60
C HIS A 119 5.39 6.27 -24.25
N TYR A 120 6.18 5.76 -23.30
CA TYR A 120 5.71 5.37 -21.98
C TYR A 120 5.26 6.61 -21.18
N LEU A 121 6.11 7.64 -21.11
CA LEU A 121 5.75 8.90 -20.46
C LEU A 121 4.57 9.60 -21.15
N ALA A 122 4.47 9.49 -22.49
CA ALA A 122 3.32 10.02 -23.23
C ALA A 122 2.00 9.35 -22.83
N ILE A 123 2.00 8.03 -22.59
CA ILE A 123 0.84 7.28 -22.10
C ILE A 123 0.43 7.81 -20.71
N LEU A 124 1.39 7.88 -19.77
CA LEU A 124 1.10 8.35 -18.41
C LEU A 124 0.54 9.78 -18.41
N LYS A 125 1.09 10.66 -19.24
CA LYS A 125 0.59 12.03 -19.39
C LYS A 125 -0.86 12.06 -19.88
N ARG A 126 -1.23 11.24 -20.87
CA ARG A 126 -2.62 11.15 -21.36
C ARG A 126 -3.57 10.66 -20.28
N LEU A 127 -3.17 9.64 -19.51
CA LEU A 127 -3.97 9.10 -18.41
C LEU A 127 -4.15 10.13 -17.29
N HIS A 128 -3.08 10.85 -16.91
CA HIS A 128 -3.18 11.97 -15.98
C HIS A 128 -4.12 13.07 -16.49
N GLN A 129 -3.98 13.49 -17.75
CA GLN A 129 -4.83 14.53 -18.34
C GLN A 129 -6.31 14.14 -18.41
N SER A 130 -6.59 12.84 -18.54
CA SER A 130 -7.96 12.32 -18.67
C SER A 130 -8.64 12.10 -17.33
N TYR A 131 -7.91 11.65 -16.31
CA TYR A 131 -8.48 11.15 -15.04
C TYR A 131 -7.84 11.75 -13.77
N GLY A 132 -6.93 12.70 -13.92
CA GLY A 132 -6.20 13.32 -12.80
C GLY A 132 -5.20 12.37 -12.10
N SER A 133 -5.03 11.14 -12.58
CA SER A 133 -4.21 10.10 -11.94
C SER A 133 -2.79 10.56 -11.64
N LYS A 134 -2.24 10.05 -10.53
CA LYS A 134 -0.87 10.32 -10.06
C LYS A 134 -0.07 9.02 -10.05
N PHE A 135 1.18 9.06 -10.51
CA PHE A 135 2.01 7.87 -10.70
C PHE A 135 3.27 7.92 -9.84
N SER A 136 3.43 6.90 -8.99
CA SER A 136 4.71 6.63 -8.33
C SER A 136 5.45 5.57 -9.14
N CYS A 137 6.55 5.94 -9.79
CA CYS A 137 7.39 5.03 -10.55
C CYS A 137 8.54 4.54 -9.66
N ASN A 138 8.51 3.27 -9.27
CA ASN A 138 9.54 2.64 -8.44
C ASN A 138 10.71 2.23 -9.33
N LEU A 139 11.85 2.89 -9.17
CA LEU A 139 13.01 2.75 -10.02
C LEU A 139 13.94 1.62 -9.59
N PHE A 140 14.46 0.88 -10.56
CA PHE A 140 15.72 0.17 -10.37
C PHE A 140 16.90 1.13 -10.50
N TYR A 141 18.04 0.78 -9.89
CA TYR A 141 19.28 1.52 -10.13
C TYR A 141 19.89 1.21 -11.51
N SER A 142 19.74 -0.01 -12.01
CA SER A 142 20.34 -0.46 -13.28
C SER A 142 19.42 -1.41 -14.05
N THR A 143 19.60 -1.46 -15.37
CA THR A 143 18.92 -2.45 -16.22
C THR A 143 19.41 -3.86 -15.93
N PRO A 144 18.61 -4.91 -16.22
CA PRO A 144 19.03 -6.30 -16.03
C PRO A 144 20.32 -6.65 -16.77
N GLU A 145 20.52 -6.09 -17.96
CA GLU A 145 21.73 -6.31 -18.76
C GLU A 145 22.94 -5.48 -18.31
N HIS A 146 22.75 -4.57 -17.34
CA HIS A 146 23.74 -3.60 -16.88
C HIS A 146 24.32 -2.71 -17.99
N ASP A 147 23.55 -2.47 -19.06
CA ASP A 147 23.91 -1.56 -20.15
C ASP A 147 23.56 -0.09 -19.86
N PHE A 148 22.75 0.14 -18.82
CA PHE A 148 22.38 1.46 -18.33
C PHE A 148 22.20 1.44 -16.80
N ASP A 149 22.69 2.48 -16.12
CA ASP A 149 22.36 2.78 -14.73
C ASP A 149 22.00 4.26 -14.53
N LEU A 150 21.39 4.56 -13.38
CA LEU A 150 20.92 5.90 -13.06
C LEU A 150 22.03 6.97 -13.01
N SER A 151 23.31 6.60 -12.83
CA SER A 151 24.43 7.54 -12.86
C SER A 151 24.70 8.09 -14.26
N GLN A 152 24.32 7.34 -15.31
CA GLN A 152 24.46 7.76 -16.71
C GLN A 152 23.37 8.74 -17.15
N MET A 153 22.26 8.83 -16.41
CA MET A 153 21.13 9.69 -16.75
C MET A 153 21.55 11.18 -16.72
N PRO A 154 21.41 11.97 -17.80
CA PRO A 154 21.71 13.39 -17.78
C PRO A 154 20.64 14.16 -16.99
N ASP A 155 21.00 15.36 -16.54
CA ASP A 155 20.12 16.27 -15.79
C ASP A 155 19.45 17.36 -16.66
N CYS A 156 19.60 17.29 -17.98
CA CYS A 156 19.05 18.29 -18.90
C CYS A 156 17.51 18.35 -18.93
N TRP A 157 16.83 17.29 -18.46
CA TRP A 157 15.37 17.24 -18.33
C TRP A 157 14.87 17.51 -16.90
N LYS A 158 15.75 17.89 -15.98
CA LYS A 158 15.40 18.10 -14.57
C LYS A 158 14.19 19.02 -14.40
N SER A 159 14.17 20.17 -15.08
CA SER A 159 13.04 21.09 -15.02
C SER A 159 11.74 20.47 -15.56
N GLN A 160 11.81 19.64 -16.61
CA GLN A 160 10.62 18.98 -17.15
C GLN A 160 10.05 17.95 -16.17
N PHE A 161 10.89 17.24 -15.44
CA PHE A 161 10.41 16.36 -14.36
C PHE A 161 9.82 17.18 -13.21
N GLU A 162 10.50 18.24 -12.76
CA GLU A 162 10.01 19.12 -11.70
C GLU A 162 8.65 19.77 -12.05
N ASP A 163 8.49 20.24 -13.29
CA ASP A 163 7.23 20.82 -13.81
C ASP A 163 6.05 19.83 -13.79
N ASN A 164 6.32 18.52 -13.70
CA ASN A 164 5.30 17.46 -13.68
C ASN A 164 5.25 16.71 -12.34
N SER A 165 6.01 17.15 -11.33
CA SER A 165 6.15 16.49 -10.03
C SER A 165 4.87 16.42 -9.19
N ASN A 166 3.86 17.23 -9.53
CA ASN A 166 2.54 17.18 -8.90
C ASN A 166 1.76 15.91 -9.25
N TRP A 167 2.11 15.21 -10.34
CA TRP A 167 1.44 13.99 -10.80
C TRP A 167 2.36 12.83 -11.18
N LEU A 168 3.66 13.08 -11.39
CA LEU A 168 4.67 12.06 -11.68
C LEU A 168 5.79 12.13 -10.65
N LYS A 169 5.99 11.05 -9.90
CA LYS A 169 7.09 10.95 -8.92
C LYS A 169 7.88 9.66 -9.10
N PHE A 170 9.13 9.71 -8.68
CA PHE A 170 10.07 8.61 -8.72
C PHE A 170 10.49 8.20 -7.31
N THR A 171 10.72 6.91 -7.12
CA THR A 171 11.20 6.39 -5.85
C THR A 171 12.03 5.12 -6.02
N PHE A 172 12.46 4.55 -4.90
CA PHE A 172 13.26 3.34 -4.82
C PHE A 172 12.42 2.08 -5.08
N HIS A 173 12.97 1.12 -5.83
CA HIS A 173 12.46 -0.25 -5.90
C HIS A 173 13.50 -1.29 -5.46
N ALA A 174 14.65 -1.31 -6.15
CA ALA A 174 15.84 -2.11 -5.81
C ALA A 174 17.04 -1.66 -6.64
N LYS A 175 18.21 -2.25 -6.38
CA LYS A 175 19.40 -2.04 -7.22
C LYS A 175 19.26 -2.56 -8.66
N ASN A 176 18.57 -3.69 -8.84
CA ASN A 176 18.35 -4.35 -10.13
C ASN A 176 17.12 -5.27 -10.02
N GLU A 177 16.59 -5.73 -11.16
CA GLU A 177 15.52 -6.73 -11.26
C GLU A 177 15.96 -8.08 -10.68
N PHE A 178 17.23 -8.44 -10.85
CA PHE A 178 17.76 -9.72 -10.38
C PHE A 178 18.86 -9.55 -9.32
N PRO A 179 18.97 -10.48 -8.35
CA PRO A 179 18.13 -11.66 -8.16
C PRO A 179 16.75 -11.34 -7.59
N ASP A 180 15.80 -12.26 -7.76
CA ASP A 180 14.50 -12.19 -7.10
C ASP A 180 14.65 -12.05 -5.58
N ARG A 181 13.76 -11.27 -4.97
CA ARG A 181 13.69 -11.04 -3.51
C ARG A 181 15.01 -10.57 -2.89
N PRO A 182 15.66 -9.53 -3.45
CA PRO A 182 17.01 -9.12 -3.03
C PRO A 182 17.08 -8.70 -1.56
N TYR A 183 15.96 -8.26 -0.99
CA TYR A 183 15.88 -7.76 0.38
C TYR A 183 15.26 -8.72 1.38
N GLN A 184 14.90 -9.95 1.00
CA GLN A 184 14.23 -10.91 1.90
C GLN A 184 15.03 -11.24 3.16
N PHE A 185 16.36 -11.28 3.04
CA PHE A 185 17.29 -11.55 4.13
C PHE A 185 18.31 -10.43 4.33
N ALA A 186 18.05 -9.25 3.74
CA ALA A 186 18.96 -8.13 3.82
C ALA A 186 19.04 -7.57 5.24
N ASP A 187 20.20 -7.04 5.60
CA ASP A 187 20.34 -6.21 6.78
C ASP A 187 19.94 -4.74 6.51
N ALA A 188 19.91 -3.94 7.59
CA ALA A 188 19.59 -2.52 7.48
C ALA A 188 20.57 -1.78 6.55
N LYS A 189 21.86 -2.13 6.58
CA LYS A 189 22.87 -1.41 5.79
C LYS A 189 22.64 -1.64 4.29
N GLU A 190 22.33 -2.86 3.88
CA GLU A 190 22.10 -3.23 2.47
C GLU A 190 20.93 -2.44 1.87
N ILE A 191 19.73 -2.53 2.44
CA ILE A 191 18.55 -1.84 1.90
C ILE A 191 18.69 -0.32 1.96
N LEU A 192 19.29 0.22 3.03
CA LEU A 192 19.49 1.67 3.17
C LEU A 192 20.56 2.21 2.22
N THR A 193 21.56 1.41 1.86
CA THR A 193 22.56 1.81 0.87
C THR A 193 21.90 1.96 -0.50
N ASP A 194 21.12 0.98 -0.93
CA ASP A 194 20.46 1.03 -2.24
C ASP A 194 19.37 2.11 -2.30
N LEU A 195 18.60 2.29 -1.22
CA LEU A 195 17.61 3.37 -1.11
C LEU A 195 18.26 4.74 -1.29
N ASN A 196 19.35 5.00 -0.57
CA ASN A 196 20.05 6.28 -0.66
C ASN A 196 20.72 6.49 -2.02
N LEU A 197 21.27 5.43 -2.60
CA LEU A 197 21.87 5.47 -3.93
C LEU A 197 20.86 5.91 -5.00
N ILE A 198 19.67 5.31 -5.01
CA ILE A 198 18.62 5.66 -5.98
C ILE A 198 18.06 7.07 -5.70
N LYS A 199 17.83 7.40 -4.42
CA LYS A 199 17.39 8.74 -4.02
C LYS A 199 18.35 9.81 -4.54
N GLU A 200 19.66 9.64 -4.33
CA GLU A 200 20.68 10.58 -4.81
C GLU A 200 20.55 10.85 -6.31
N GLN A 201 20.37 9.79 -7.11
CA GLN A 201 20.24 9.93 -8.56
C GLN A 201 18.93 10.64 -8.95
N ILE A 202 17.80 10.30 -8.33
CA ILE A 202 16.51 10.98 -8.59
C ILE A 202 16.65 12.49 -8.31
N LEU A 203 17.23 12.87 -7.17
CA LEU A 203 17.46 14.28 -6.82
C LEU A 203 18.35 14.99 -7.85
N ARG A 204 19.35 14.28 -8.39
CA ARG A 204 20.25 14.80 -9.42
C ARG A 204 19.52 15.04 -10.73
N PHE A 205 18.89 14.02 -11.32
CA PHE A 205 18.35 14.12 -12.69
C PHE A 205 16.91 14.66 -12.77
N ALA A 206 16.11 14.52 -11.71
CA ALA A 206 14.68 14.89 -11.70
C ALA A 206 14.30 15.91 -10.62
N GLY A 207 15.18 16.21 -9.67
CA GLY A 207 14.94 17.21 -8.64
C GLY A 207 14.18 16.72 -7.41
N GLU A 208 14.15 17.55 -6.37
CA GLU A 208 13.63 17.19 -5.05
C GLU A 208 12.12 16.96 -5.05
N ASN A 209 11.38 17.80 -5.77
CA ASN A 209 9.91 17.68 -5.87
C ASN A 209 9.47 16.37 -6.54
N SER A 210 10.31 15.82 -7.42
CA SER A 210 10.03 14.59 -8.16
C SER A 210 10.33 13.32 -7.36
N TYR A 211 11.01 13.42 -6.22
CA TYR A 211 11.26 12.27 -5.34
C TYR A 211 10.08 12.06 -4.38
N CYS A 212 9.71 10.80 -4.16
CA CYS A 212 8.84 10.40 -3.05
C CYS A 212 9.43 9.28 -2.20
N ILE A 213 8.92 9.15 -0.98
CA ILE A 213 9.22 8.01 -0.10
C ILE A 213 8.61 6.73 -0.71
N PRO A 214 9.35 5.61 -0.73
CA PRO A 214 8.86 4.38 -1.31
C PRO A 214 7.71 3.80 -0.49
N THR A 215 6.78 3.16 -1.20
CA THR A 215 5.64 2.41 -0.62
C THR A 215 5.64 0.94 -1.05
N VAL A 216 6.65 0.53 -1.83
CA VAL A 216 6.87 -0.83 -2.29
C VAL A 216 8.37 -1.09 -2.24
N VAL A 217 8.75 -2.29 -1.81
CA VAL A 217 10.11 -2.83 -1.95
C VAL A 217 10.04 -3.93 -3.00
N HIS A 218 11.05 -4.11 -3.84
CA HIS A 218 11.03 -5.17 -4.85
C HIS A 218 10.71 -6.55 -4.23
N TRP A 219 9.76 -7.26 -4.85
CA TRP A 219 9.11 -8.48 -4.34
C TRP A 219 8.33 -8.36 -3.02
N GLY A 220 8.19 -7.18 -2.43
CA GLY A 220 7.53 -6.95 -1.14
C GLY A 220 8.11 -7.83 -0.04
N GLN A 221 9.43 -8.02 -0.03
CA GLN A 221 10.12 -8.84 0.97
C GLN A 221 11.19 -8.02 1.70
N VAL A 222 11.04 -7.93 3.02
CA VAL A 222 12.04 -7.39 3.94
C VAL A 222 11.84 -8.08 5.30
N PRO A 223 12.89 -8.32 6.11
CA PRO A 223 12.71 -8.83 7.46
C PRO A 223 11.85 -7.90 8.33
N ALA A 224 10.95 -8.47 9.13
CA ALA A 224 10.11 -7.71 10.06
C ALA A 224 10.92 -6.91 11.08
N SER A 225 12.15 -7.34 11.40
CA SER A 225 13.08 -6.60 12.26
C SER A 225 13.49 -5.24 11.68
N LEU A 226 13.33 -5.00 10.37
CA LEU A 226 13.67 -3.74 9.72
C LEU A 226 12.51 -2.75 9.64
N TYR A 227 11.29 -3.11 10.03
CA TYR A 227 10.13 -2.20 9.91
C TYR A 227 10.37 -0.87 10.63
N LYS A 228 10.88 -0.91 11.86
CA LYS A 228 11.19 0.31 12.63
C LYS A 228 12.31 1.13 11.97
N THR A 229 13.35 0.47 11.46
CA THR A 229 14.44 1.15 10.75
C THR A 229 13.93 1.85 9.48
N LEU A 230 13.06 1.20 8.71
CA LEU A 230 12.42 1.80 7.55
C LEU A 230 11.49 2.96 7.95
N TYR A 231 10.76 2.81 9.05
CA TYR A 231 9.94 3.89 9.61
C TYR A 231 10.79 5.12 9.95
N GLU A 232 11.96 4.93 10.54
CA GLU A 232 12.90 6.03 10.85
C GLU A 232 13.44 6.74 9.59
N GLN A 233 13.43 6.07 8.43
CA GLN A 233 13.76 6.69 7.13
C GLN A 233 12.58 7.42 6.46
N GLY A 234 11.42 7.48 7.11
CA GLY A 234 10.25 8.17 6.61
C GLY A 234 9.21 7.28 5.93
N LEU A 235 9.47 5.98 5.74
CA LEU A 235 8.45 5.06 5.26
C LEU A 235 7.32 4.97 6.30
N ARG A 236 6.08 5.03 5.84
CA ARG A 236 4.88 4.97 6.70
C ARG A 236 3.93 3.87 6.29
N VAL A 237 3.96 3.49 5.02
CA VAL A 237 3.07 2.52 4.41
C VAL A 237 3.88 1.61 3.49
N LEU A 238 3.61 0.31 3.53
CA LEU A 238 4.14 -0.69 2.59
C LEU A 238 2.99 -1.51 2.00
N SER A 239 2.89 -1.52 0.67
CA SER A 239 1.83 -2.22 -0.05
C SER A 239 2.30 -3.58 -0.57
N GLY A 240 1.48 -4.61 -0.42
CA GLY A 240 1.81 -5.98 -0.80
C GLY A 240 0.59 -6.80 -1.19
N TYR A 241 0.80 -8.07 -1.53
CA TYR A 241 -0.29 -8.95 -1.99
C TYR A 241 -0.97 -9.68 -0.84
N PHE A 242 -0.18 -10.18 0.13
CA PHE A 242 -0.68 -10.97 1.26
C PHE A 242 -1.54 -12.18 0.84
N VAL A 243 -1.34 -12.69 -0.38
CA VAL A 243 -2.07 -13.85 -0.90
C VAL A 243 -1.38 -15.13 -0.43
N LYS A 244 -2.16 -16.08 0.07
CA LYS A 244 -1.67 -17.40 0.48
C LYS A 244 -1.61 -18.34 -0.72
N SER A 245 -0.44 -18.91 -0.95
CA SER A 245 -0.21 -20.01 -1.89
C SER A 245 0.10 -21.32 -1.15
N GLU A 246 0.31 -22.42 -1.88
CA GLU A 246 0.80 -23.68 -1.30
C GLU A 246 2.17 -23.53 -0.61
N LEU A 247 2.98 -22.56 -1.05
CA LEU A 247 4.31 -22.27 -0.52
C LEU A 247 4.28 -21.28 0.66
N GLY A 248 3.09 -20.82 1.06
CA GLY A 248 2.91 -19.79 2.08
C GLY A 248 2.48 -18.45 1.49
N TYR A 249 2.61 -17.39 2.29
CA TYR A 249 2.28 -16.03 1.86
C TYR A 249 3.40 -15.46 1.00
N ASP A 250 3.03 -14.64 0.02
CA ASP A 250 3.98 -13.92 -0.83
C ASP A 250 3.73 -12.42 -0.85
N VAL A 251 4.77 -11.64 -1.16
CA VAL A 251 4.78 -10.17 -1.19
C VAL A 251 4.12 -9.61 0.08
N HIS A 252 4.58 -10.10 1.24
CA HIS A 252 3.94 -9.92 2.54
C HIS A 252 4.91 -9.39 3.61
N TYR A 253 6.10 -8.95 3.19
CA TYR A 253 7.11 -8.32 4.05
C TYR A 253 7.56 -9.19 5.24
N SER A 254 7.63 -10.52 5.06
CA SER A 254 7.96 -11.47 6.15
C SER A 254 7.04 -11.35 7.38
N MET A 255 5.83 -10.83 7.20
CA MET A 255 4.78 -10.78 8.22
C MET A 255 4.27 -12.19 8.59
N ASP A 256 3.86 -12.39 9.84
CA ASP A 256 3.30 -13.68 10.24
C ASP A 256 1.98 -14.01 9.53
N ALA A 257 1.64 -15.30 9.55
CA ALA A 257 0.49 -15.85 8.85
C ALA A 257 -0.86 -15.28 9.35
N VAL A 258 -0.97 -14.84 10.61
CA VAL A 258 -2.24 -14.34 11.16
C VAL A 258 -2.51 -12.94 10.61
N ARG A 259 -1.52 -12.06 10.67
CA ARG A 259 -1.63 -10.71 10.11
C ARG A 259 -1.71 -10.71 8.58
N SER A 260 -0.96 -11.59 7.92
CA SER A 260 -1.08 -11.78 6.46
C SER A 260 -2.48 -12.26 6.05
N ASN A 261 -3.08 -13.17 6.84
CA ASN A 261 -4.46 -13.61 6.59
C ASN A 261 -5.47 -12.47 6.77
N TYR A 262 -5.24 -11.56 7.71
CA TYR A 262 -6.10 -10.40 7.90
C TYR A 262 -6.02 -9.47 6.68
N LEU A 263 -4.82 -9.09 6.28
CA LEU A 263 -4.56 -8.22 5.13
C LEU A 263 -5.01 -8.79 3.79
N SER A 264 -5.08 -10.12 3.63
CA SER A 264 -5.60 -10.72 2.39
C SER A 264 -7.05 -10.32 2.09
N SER A 265 -7.78 -9.81 3.08
CA SER A 265 -9.20 -9.44 2.99
C SER A 265 -9.51 -7.99 3.42
N HIS A 266 -8.52 -7.21 3.85
CA HIS A 266 -8.72 -5.85 4.36
C HIS A 266 -7.70 -4.90 3.73
N ASP A 267 -8.11 -3.65 3.50
CA ASP A 267 -7.27 -2.60 2.91
C ASP A 267 -5.96 -2.39 3.66
N ALA A 268 -6.00 -2.46 5.00
CA ALA A 268 -4.87 -2.02 5.82
C ALA A 268 -4.78 -2.64 7.21
N LEU A 269 -3.54 -2.71 7.71
CA LEU A 269 -3.20 -3.13 9.06
C LEU A 269 -1.98 -2.36 9.55
N MET A 270 -2.07 -1.74 10.73
CA MET A 270 -0.93 -1.11 11.38
C MET A 270 -0.18 -2.11 12.25
N ASP A 271 1.14 -2.18 12.06
CA ASP A 271 2.05 -2.79 13.01
C ASP A 271 2.31 -1.80 14.15
N MET A 272 1.76 -2.09 15.33
CA MET A 272 1.74 -1.12 16.44
C MET A 272 3.14 -0.87 17.02
N ASP A 273 4.04 -1.84 16.90
CA ASP A 273 5.42 -1.78 17.39
C ASP A 273 6.30 -0.83 16.58
N SER A 274 6.21 -0.89 15.24
CA SER A 274 6.97 0.01 14.35
C SER A 274 6.20 1.29 13.99
N GLY A 275 4.86 1.27 14.07
CA GLY A 275 3.99 2.32 13.55
C GLY A 275 3.79 2.27 12.02
N MET A 276 4.39 1.31 11.33
CA MET A 276 4.21 1.09 9.90
C MET A 276 2.79 0.59 9.62
N CYS A 277 2.15 1.15 8.59
CA CYS A 277 0.92 0.59 8.03
C CYS A 277 1.27 -0.33 6.86
N PHE A 278 0.57 -1.44 6.73
CA PHE A 278 0.66 -2.32 5.57
C PHE A 278 -0.67 -2.28 4.84
N SER A 279 -0.65 -2.27 3.51
CA SER A 279 -1.86 -2.27 2.69
C SER A 279 -1.86 -3.39 1.68
N ARG A 280 -3.06 -3.80 1.25
CA ARG A 280 -3.20 -4.80 0.19
C ARG A 280 -3.29 -4.11 -1.19
N VAL A 281 -2.60 -4.67 -2.18
CA VAL A 281 -2.83 -4.36 -3.59
C VAL A 281 -4.17 -4.96 -4.02
N ASP A 282 -5.06 -4.16 -4.61
CA ASP A 282 -6.36 -4.63 -5.09
C ASP A 282 -6.29 -5.19 -6.50
N MET A 283 -5.41 -4.64 -7.33
CA MET A 283 -5.30 -5.04 -8.73
C MET A 283 -3.89 -4.83 -9.28
N VAL A 284 -3.40 -5.86 -9.98
CA VAL A 284 -2.22 -5.79 -10.83
C VAL A 284 -2.71 -5.67 -12.28
N ILE A 285 -2.68 -4.45 -12.84
CA ILE A 285 -3.38 -4.12 -14.09
C ILE A 285 -2.79 -4.90 -15.28
N ASN A 286 -1.47 -5.04 -15.38
CA ASN A 286 -0.84 -5.74 -16.49
C ASN A 286 -1.25 -7.22 -16.58
N SER A 287 -1.58 -7.87 -15.46
CA SER A 287 -2.01 -9.28 -15.43
C SER A 287 -3.53 -9.45 -15.42
N THR A 288 -4.30 -8.37 -15.35
CA THR A 288 -5.77 -8.41 -15.34
C THR A 288 -6.31 -8.16 -16.75
N PRO A 289 -7.08 -9.08 -17.36
CA PRO A 289 -7.72 -8.84 -18.67
C PRO A 289 -8.63 -7.62 -18.66
N LEU A 290 -8.74 -6.94 -19.81
CA LEU A 290 -9.52 -5.70 -19.93
C LEU A 290 -10.99 -5.88 -19.50
N GLU A 291 -11.60 -6.99 -19.90
CA GLU A 291 -12.99 -7.32 -19.55
C GLU A 291 -13.23 -7.54 -18.05
N ASP A 292 -12.19 -7.86 -17.29
CA ASP A 292 -12.27 -8.19 -15.87
C ASP A 292 -11.99 -6.97 -14.96
N ILE A 293 -11.42 -5.89 -15.49
CA ILE A 293 -11.07 -4.68 -14.74
C ILE A 293 -12.29 -4.13 -13.98
N VAL A 294 -13.38 -3.82 -14.69
CA VAL A 294 -14.59 -3.23 -14.09
C VAL A 294 -15.29 -4.21 -13.14
N PRO A 295 -15.51 -5.50 -13.48
CA PRO A 295 -16.06 -6.47 -12.55
C PRO A 295 -15.31 -6.56 -11.21
N ILE A 296 -13.98 -6.65 -11.24
CA ILE A 296 -13.15 -6.77 -10.03
C ILE A 296 -13.26 -5.50 -9.18
N LEU A 297 -13.13 -4.31 -9.78
CA LEU A 297 -13.23 -3.05 -9.03
C LEU A 297 -14.64 -2.82 -8.47
N THR A 298 -15.68 -3.30 -9.16
CA THR A 298 -17.06 -3.27 -8.66
C THR A 298 -17.20 -4.11 -7.39
N GLU A 299 -16.66 -5.33 -7.38
CA GLU A 299 -16.67 -6.19 -6.20
C GLU A 299 -15.96 -5.52 -5.01
N ARG A 300 -14.78 -4.94 -5.24
CA ARG A 300 -13.99 -4.24 -4.21
C ARG A 300 -14.73 -3.02 -3.65
N MET A 301 -15.36 -2.22 -4.50
CA MET A 301 -16.13 -1.04 -4.07
C MET A 301 -17.35 -1.40 -3.21
N MET A 302 -17.92 -2.59 -3.40
CA MET A 302 -19.04 -3.08 -2.60
C MET A 302 -18.61 -3.66 -1.25
N ASP A 303 -17.35 -4.05 -1.11
CA ASP A 303 -16.81 -4.64 0.10
C ASP A 303 -16.45 -3.57 1.14
N ARG A 304 -17.04 -3.68 2.34
CA ARG A 304 -16.79 -2.74 3.44
C ARG A 304 -15.30 -2.59 3.75
N ASP A 305 -14.57 -3.70 3.66
CA ASP A 305 -13.19 -3.79 4.12
C ASP A 305 -12.18 -3.32 3.05
N ASN A 306 -12.66 -3.06 1.82
CA ASN A 306 -11.83 -2.75 0.64
C ASN A 306 -12.31 -1.57 -0.22
N ALA A 307 -13.37 -0.88 0.20
CA ALA A 307 -14.03 0.13 -0.63
C ALA A 307 -13.45 1.54 -0.49
N GLU A 308 -12.62 1.83 0.51
CA GLU A 308 -12.15 3.21 0.74
C GLU A 308 -10.83 3.50 0.05
N PHE A 309 -9.97 2.51 -0.14
CA PHE A 309 -8.66 2.69 -0.74
C PHE A 309 -8.45 1.66 -1.86
N MET A 310 -8.26 2.12 -3.09
CA MET A 310 -7.97 1.24 -4.23
C MET A 310 -6.49 1.32 -4.57
N ASP A 311 -5.78 0.24 -4.31
CA ASP A 311 -4.35 0.12 -4.56
C ASP A 311 -4.09 -0.56 -5.92
N LEU A 312 -3.72 0.25 -6.91
CA LEU A 312 -3.46 -0.22 -8.27
C LEU A 312 -1.96 -0.30 -8.54
N LEU A 313 -1.53 -1.47 -9.03
CA LEU A 313 -0.16 -1.76 -9.39
C LEU A 313 -0.06 -2.13 -10.87
N THR A 314 1.02 -1.75 -11.53
CA THR A 314 1.45 -2.33 -12.80
C THR A 314 2.97 -2.30 -12.91
N HIS A 315 3.54 -2.83 -14.00
CA HIS A 315 4.98 -2.89 -14.21
C HIS A 315 5.36 -2.26 -15.55
N GLU A 316 6.51 -1.57 -15.57
CA GLU A 316 6.98 -0.86 -16.76
C GLU A 316 7.20 -1.81 -17.95
N GLN A 317 7.74 -3.01 -17.74
CA GLN A 317 8.16 -3.86 -18.86
C GLN A 317 7.01 -4.18 -19.83
N TYR A 318 5.77 -4.25 -19.34
CA TYR A 318 4.58 -4.60 -20.10
C TYR A 318 4.14 -3.52 -21.10
N PHE A 319 4.70 -2.31 -21.04
CA PHE A 319 4.47 -1.25 -22.03
C PHE A 319 5.33 -1.40 -23.29
N TRP A 320 6.38 -2.22 -23.25
CA TRP A 320 7.43 -2.23 -24.27
C TRP A 320 7.32 -3.43 -25.23
N PRO A 321 7.20 -3.22 -26.55
CA PRO A 321 7.07 -4.32 -27.53
C PRO A 321 8.25 -5.31 -27.59
N PHE A 322 9.42 -4.92 -27.06
CA PHE A 322 10.58 -5.82 -26.98
C PHE A 322 10.50 -6.78 -25.78
N TYR A 323 9.66 -6.49 -24.78
CA TYR A 323 9.51 -7.35 -23.62
C TYR A 323 8.68 -8.58 -24.00
N PHE A 324 9.10 -9.76 -23.56
CA PHE A 324 8.49 -11.02 -24.01
C PHE A 324 7.01 -11.15 -23.62
N ASN A 325 6.60 -10.50 -22.52
CA ASN A 325 5.22 -10.42 -22.05
C ASN A 325 4.58 -9.04 -22.34
N TYR A 326 4.99 -8.36 -23.41
CA TYR A 326 4.35 -7.11 -23.84
C TYR A 326 2.82 -7.22 -23.90
N VAL A 327 2.12 -6.24 -23.31
CA VAL A 327 0.65 -6.18 -23.30
C VAL A 327 0.21 -5.05 -24.24
N PRO A 328 -0.29 -5.36 -25.45
CA PRO A 328 -0.61 -4.36 -26.46
C PRO A 328 -1.79 -3.45 -26.06
N ASP A 329 -2.67 -3.94 -25.18
CA ASP A 329 -3.84 -3.22 -24.68
C ASP A 329 -3.63 -2.60 -23.27
N HIS A 330 -2.37 -2.44 -22.84
CA HIS A 330 -2.06 -2.04 -21.46
C HIS A 330 -2.59 -0.65 -21.10
N GLU A 331 -2.46 0.34 -22.01
CA GLU A 331 -3.03 1.67 -21.82
C GLU A 331 -4.56 1.62 -21.65
N GLN A 332 -5.24 0.75 -22.41
CA GLN A 332 -6.69 0.57 -22.35
C GLN A 332 -7.12 -0.03 -21.01
N ARG A 333 -6.36 -0.98 -20.47
CA ARG A 333 -6.63 -1.56 -19.14
C ARG A 333 -6.50 -0.52 -18.03
N MET A 334 -5.45 0.29 -18.08
CA MET A 334 -5.28 1.41 -17.14
C MET A 334 -6.40 2.44 -17.28
N ALA A 335 -6.75 2.81 -18.52
CA ALA A 335 -7.83 3.75 -18.78
C ALA A 335 -9.18 3.23 -18.23
N ALA A 336 -9.49 1.94 -18.41
CA ALA A 336 -10.71 1.33 -17.87
C ALA A 336 -10.75 1.38 -16.33
N ALA A 337 -9.62 1.10 -15.67
CA ALA A 337 -9.53 1.18 -14.22
C ALA A 337 -9.72 2.62 -13.72
N PHE A 338 -9.04 3.59 -14.34
CA PHE A 338 -9.09 4.99 -13.90
C PHE A 338 -10.42 5.64 -14.20
N GLN A 339 -11.02 5.33 -15.35
CA GLN A 339 -12.37 5.78 -15.68
C GLN A 339 -13.38 5.27 -14.63
N PHE A 340 -13.32 3.97 -14.28
CA PHE A 340 -14.19 3.42 -13.25
C PHE A 340 -14.02 4.16 -11.92
N LEU A 341 -12.79 4.40 -11.49
CA LEU A 341 -12.51 5.07 -10.22
C LEU A 341 -12.98 6.53 -10.20
N ASP A 342 -12.74 7.27 -11.28
CA ASP A 342 -13.20 8.65 -11.47
C ASP A 342 -14.74 8.74 -11.42
N GLU A 343 -15.44 7.89 -12.18
CA GLU A 343 -16.91 7.84 -12.23
C GLU A 343 -17.54 7.51 -10.86
N HIS A 344 -16.80 6.85 -9.95
CA HIS A 344 -17.27 6.45 -8.62
C HIS A 344 -16.74 7.32 -7.48
N GLY A 345 -16.10 8.45 -7.81
CA GLY A 345 -15.65 9.47 -6.87
C GLY A 345 -14.43 9.08 -6.04
N TYR A 346 -13.53 8.26 -6.60
CA TYR A 346 -12.22 7.99 -6.00
C TYR A 346 -11.22 9.06 -6.43
N GLU A 347 -10.55 9.66 -5.46
CA GLU A 347 -9.54 10.70 -5.72
C GLU A 347 -8.12 10.11 -5.83
N PRO A 348 -7.29 10.56 -6.79
CA PRO A 348 -5.90 10.11 -6.90
C PRO A 348 -5.01 10.75 -5.83
N ILE A 349 -4.29 9.92 -5.08
CA ILE A 349 -3.44 10.35 -3.96
C ILE A 349 -1.99 9.88 -4.09
N TRP A 350 -1.13 10.48 -3.27
CA TRP A 350 0.22 10.01 -3.01
C TRP A 350 0.23 9.17 -1.75
N MET A 351 0.37 7.85 -1.87
CA MET A 351 0.22 6.92 -0.74
C MET A 351 1.19 7.18 0.42
N HIS A 352 2.35 7.76 0.12
CA HIS A 352 3.39 8.10 1.09
C HIS A 352 3.06 9.35 1.94
N GLU A 353 2.02 10.10 1.61
CA GLU A 353 1.55 11.26 2.38
C GLU A 353 0.51 10.81 3.41
N GLY A 354 0.59 11.27 4.66
CA GLY A 354 -0.39 10.91 5.70
C GLY A 354 -0.50 9.39 5.99
N LEU A 355 -1.68 8.95 6.42
CA LEU A 355 -2.03 7.53 6.54
C LEU A 355 -2.66 7.06 5.23
N MET A 356 -1.83 6.51 4.33
CA MET A 356 -2.26 6.04 3.01
C MET A 356 -2.91 7.15 2.16
N GLY A 357 -2.29 8.32 2.12
CA GLY A 357 -2.68 9.46 1.29
C GLY A 357 -3.47 10.57 1.99
N VAL A 358 -3.81 10.42 3.28
CA VAL A 358 -4.70 11.36 4.00
C VAL A 358 -4.21 11.66 5.40
#